data_AF-A0A8J9YF23-F1
#
_entry.id   AF-A0A8J9YF23-F1
#
_cell.length_a   1.000
_cell.length_b   1.000
_cell.length_c   1.000
_cell.angle_alpha   90.00
_cell.angle_beta   90.00
_cell.angle_gamma   90.00
#
_symmetry.space_group_name_H-M   'P 1'
#
loop_
_entity.id
_entity.type
_entity.pdbx_description
1 polymer ?
#
loop_
_entity_poly.entity_id
_entity_poly.type
_entity_poly.pdbx_seq_one_letter_code
_entity_poly.pdbx_strand_id
1 'polypeptide(L)'
;MYKKHPYIKALGKRTDVNDLEFDWMVMFQKKYYIYFYLIMGVLMPIGVPYFLMGESFKNSFLVCYNLRYAYEIHITGLINSVGHFYGTRPYDKKILPVESWLLSVLTLGEGFHNYHHVYPWDYKTAERTMPFNISAYVIRFLEKIGLAYDLKSASSESVLKNNNNSNKHLMLKVSKRISQSGDGTHYSLDNDEARESVAAKKILHLLNPTYSMSYKPPITVFKGE
;
A
#
# COMPACT_ATOMS: atom_id res chain seq x y z
N MET A 1 21.69 -6.45 0.17
CA MET A 1 20.25 -6.54 -0.17
C MET A 1 19.91 -7.98 -0.51
N TYR A 2 18.83 -8.53 0.03
CA TYR A 2 18.35 -9.87 -0.32
C TYR A 2 17.74 -9.88 -1.73
N LYS A 3 17.95 -10.96 -2.48
CA LYS A 3 17.32 -11.13 -3.79
C LYS A 3 15.82 -11.43 -3.59
N LYS A 4 14.96 -10.86 -4.43
CA LYS A 4 13.52 -11.21 -4.47
C LYS A 4 13.35 -12.72 -4.73
N HIS A 5 12.39 -13.34 -4.03
CA HIS A 5 12.05 -14.76 -4.20
C HIS A 5 11.65 -15.05 -5.67
N PRO A 6 12.05 -16.20 -6.26
CA PRO A 6 11.73 -16.53 -7.66
C PRO A 6 10.25 -16.47 -7.98
N TYR A 7 9.39 -16.90 -7.06
CA TYR A 7 7.93 -16.84 -7.21
C TYR A 7 7.42 -15.41 -7.43
N ILE A 8 7.92 -14.43 -6.67
CA ILE A 8 7.56 -13.00 -6.81
C ILE A 8 7.97 -12.49 -8.19
N LYS A 9 9.13 -12.90 -8.69
CA LYS A 9 9.58 -12.53 -10.04
C LYS A 9 8.70 -13.15 -11.12
N ALA A 10 8.27 -14.39 -10.94
CA ALA A 10 7.38 -15.07 -11.88
C ALA A 10 6.00 -14.41 -11.94
N LEU A 11 5.42 -14.08 -10.77
CA LEU A 11 4.14 -13.39 -10.69
C LEU A 11 4.21 -11.96 -11.20
N GLY A 12 5.27 -11.21 -10.87
CA GLY A 12 5.42 -9.83 -11.32
C GLY A 12 5.50 -9.69 -12.84
N LYS A 13 5.94 -10.73 -13.57
CA LYS A 13 5.90 -10.75 -15.05
C LYS A 13 4.49 -10.88 -15.63
N ARG A 14 3.50 -11.27 -14.81
CA ARG A 14 2.09 -11.42 -15.22
C ARG A 14 1.28 -10.17 -14.91
N THR A 15 1.82 -9.22 -14.16
CA THR A 15 1.16 -7.94 -13.88
C THR A 15 1.20 -7.09 -15.13
N ASP A 16 0.03 -6.70 -15.62
CA ASP A 16 -0.08 -5.71 -16.68
C ASP A 16 0.36 -4.35 -16.13
N VAL A 17 1.28 -3.69 -16.86
CA VAL A 17 1.84 -2.38 -16.55
C VAL A 17 1.84 -1.47 -17.78
N ASN A 18 1.09 -1.84 -18.82
CA ASN A 18 1.04 -1.10 -20.08
C ASN A 18 0.59 0.35 -19.88
N ASP A 19 -0.31 0.60 -18.93
CA ASP A 19 -0.75 1.94 -18.55
C ASP A 19 0.42 2.84 -18.13
N LEU A 20 1.34 2.30 -17.31
CA LEU A 20 2.55 3.01 -16.88
C LEU A 20 3.59 3.14 -18.00
N GLU A 21 3.69 2.17 -18.91
CA GLU A 21 4.63 2.19 -20.02
C GLU A 21 4.21 3.15 -21.15
N PHE A 22 2.91 3.37 -21.32
CA PHE A 22 2.37 4.35 -22.25
C PHE A 22 2.35 5.78 -21.70
N ASP A 23 2.45 5.96 -20.37
CA ASP A 23 2.59 7.28 -19.77
C ASP A 23 4.02 7.84 -19.97
N TRP A 24 4.12 8.83 -20.85
CA TRP A 24 5.40 9.45 -21.19
C TRP A 24 6.09 10.11 -19.99
N MET A 25 5.33 10.65 -19.03
CA MET A 25 5.87 11.34 -17.86
C MET A 25 6.47 10.32 -16.88
N VAL A 26 5.78 9.19 -16.66
CA VAL A 26 6.30 8.07 -15.88
C VAL A 26 7.58 7.52 -16.53
N MET A 27 7.57 7.30 -17.85
CA MET A 27 8.74 6.76 -18.55
C MET A 27 9.90 7.75 -18.65
N PHE A 28 9.62 9.05 -18.73
CA PHE A 28 10.61 10.11 -18.61
C PHE A 28 11.28 10.10 -17.22
N GLN A 29 10.49 10.05 -16.15
CA GLN A 29 11.00 9.95 -14.78
C GLN A 29 11.83 8.68 -14.59
N LYS A 30 11.39 7.53 -15.12
CA LYS A 30 12.11 6.25 -15.06
C LYS A 30 13.46 6.32 -15.78
N LYS A 31 13.51 6.93 -16.97
CA LYS A 31 14.72 7.06 -17.79
C LYS A 31 15.78 7.94 -17.11
N TYR A 32 15.37 9.04 -16.49
CA TYR A 32 16.28 10.02 -15.88
C TYR A 32 16.31 9.95 -14.35
N TYR A 33 15.81 8.86 -13.76
CA TYR A 33 15.63 8.70 -12.32
C TYR A 33 16.87 9.07 -11.51
N ILE A 34 18.06 8.61 -11.93
CA ILE A 34 19.30 8.88 -11.20
C ILE A 34 19.63 10.38 -11.13
N TYR A 35 19.36 11.13 -12.19
CA TYR A 35 19.58 12.57 -12.23
C TYR A 35 18.59 13.30 -11.33
N PHE A 36 17.31 12.93 -11.40
CA PHE A 36 16.29 13.49 -10.49
C PHE A 36 16.60 13.17 -9.03
N TYR A 37 17.00 11.94 -8.72
CA TYR A 37 17.39 11.55 -7.37
C TYR A 37 18.60 12.35 -6.87
N LEU A 38 19.65 12.50 -7.68
CA LEU A 38 20.80 13.29 -7.27
C LEU A 38 20.46 14.76 -7.08
N ILE A 39 19.69 15.37 -7.99
CA ILE A 39 19.35 16.79 -7.92
C ILE A 39 18.34 17.07 -6.80
N MET A 40 17.19 16.40 -6.83
CA MET A 40 16.07 16.68 -5.92
C MET A 40 16.17 15.91 -4.61
N GLY A 41 16.73 14.69 -4.63
CA GLY A 41 16.84 13.84 -3.45
C GLY A 41 18.08 14.11 -2.60
N VAL A 42 19.18 14.59 -3.20
CA VAL A 42 20.48 14.80 -2.52
C VAL A 42 20.91 16.26 -2.53
N LEU A 43 21.12 16.85 -3.70
CA LEU A 43 21.71 18.18 -3.83
C LEU A 43 20.77 19.28 -3.31
N MET A 44 19.48 19.21 -3.62
CA MET A 44 18.51 20.23 -3.19
C MET A 44 18.30 20.24 -1.67
N PRO A 45 18.09 19.10 -0.96
CA PRO A 45 17.94 19.09 0.49
C PRO A 45 19.18 19.55 1.26
N ILE A 46 20.37 19.45 0.67
CA ILE A 46 21.63 19.96 1.27
C ILE A 46 21.85 21.43 0.88
N GLY A 47 21.68 21.75 -0.39
CA GLY A 47 22.04 23.04 -0.99
C GLY A 47 21.09 24.16 -0.60
N VAL A 48 19.77 23.90 -0.54
CA VAL A 48 18.80 24.94 -0.20
C VAL A 48 19.02 25.50 1.22
N PRO A 49 19.11 24.68 2.28
CA PRO A 49 19.40 25.21 3.62
C PRO A 49 20.76 25.92 3.70
N TYR A 50 21.79 25.34 3.08
CA TYR A 50 23.15 25.88 3.12
C TYR A 50 23.26 27.23 2.41
N PHE A 51 22.82 27.32 1.15
CA PHE A 51 23.01 28.52 0.32
C PHE A 51 21.93 29.58 0.53
N LEU A 52 20.68 29.18 0.78
CA LEU A 52 19.54 30.12 0.81
C LEU A 52 19.05 30.47 2.21
N MET A 53 19.37 29.64 3.22
CA MET A 53 18.88 29.84 4.59
C MET A 53 20.00 30.10 5.61
N GLY A 54 21.26 30.14 5.16
CA GLY A 54 22.42 30.41 6.00
C GLY A 54 22.74 29.30 7.00
N GLU A 55 22.24 28.08 6.78
CA GLU A 55 22.52 26.93 7.63
C GLU A 55 23.95 26.42 7.41
N SER A 56 24.55 25.79 8.41
CA SER A 56 25.85 25.13 8.24
C SER A 56 25.76 23.94 7.28
N PHE A 57 26.83 23.68 6.53
CA PHE A 57 26.90 22.52 5.64
C PHE A 57 26.68 21.20 6.42
N LYS A 58 27.24 21.10 7.63
CA LYS A 58 27.12 19.92 8.49
C LYS A 58 25.67 19.64 8.87
N ASN A 59 24.90 20.65 9.28
CA ASN A 59 23.50 20.47 9.64
C ASN A 59 22.65 20.17 8.39
N SER A 60 22.91 20.86 7.28
CA SER A 60 22.23 20.61 6.00
C SER A 60 22.41 19.15 5.54
N PHE A 61 23.63 18.62 5.67
CA PHE A 61 23.91 17.23 5.31
C PHE A 61 23.34 16.21 6.31
N LEU A 62 23.58 16.39 7.62
CA LEU A 62 23.19 15.39 8.62
C LEU A 62 21.69 15.41 8.93
N VAL A 63 21.07 16.59 8.99
CA VAL A 63 19.67 16.73 9.37
C VAL A 63 18.77 16.75 8.13
N CYS A 64 18.96 17.73 7.23
CA CYS A 64 18.04 17.96 6.12
C CYS A 64 18.10 16.84 5.06
N TYR A 65 19.27 16.20 4.88
CA TYR A 65 19.39 15.04 4.01
C TYR A 65 19.30 13.71 4.77
N ASN A 66 20.29 13.37 5.62
CA ASN A 66 20.38 12.02 6.22
C ASN A 66 19.23 11.69 7.18
N LEU A 67 18.97 12.53 8.19
CA LEU A 67 17.90 12.27 9.16
C LEU A 67 16.52 12.28 8.49
N ARG A 68 16.26 13.26 7.60
CA ARG A 68 15.03 13.31 6.80
C ARG A 68 14.82 12.02 5.99
N TYR A 69 15.86 11.56 5.28
CA TYR A 69 15.80 10.36 4.46
C TYR A 69 15.59 9.09 5.30
N ALA A 70 16.30 8.97 6.42
CA ALA A 70 16.12 7.87 7.36
C ALA A 70 14.69 7.85 7.91
N TYR A 71 14.17 9.01 8.33
CA TYR A 71 12.79 9.14 8.80
C TYR A 71 11.79 8.70 7.73
N GLU A 72 11.91 9.18 6.49
CA GLU A 72 11.00 8.84 5.38
C GLU A 72 10.98 7.34 5.07
N ILE A 73 12.15 6.68 5.02
CA ILE A 73 12.23 5.23 4.82
C ILE A 73 11.59 4.47 5.98
N HIS A 74 11.82 4.90 7.22
CA HIS A 74 11.25 4.23 8.39
C HIS A 74 9.73 4.37 8.41
N ILE A 75 9.18 5.57 8.21
CA ILE A 75 7.73 5.80 8.16
C ILE A 75 7.08 5.00 7.04
N THR A 76 7.67 4.98 5.83
CA THR A 76 7.15 4.16 4.72
C THR A 76 7.23 2.66 5.05
N GLY A 77 8.29 2.24 5.72
CA GLY A 77 8.46 0.87 6.21
C GLY A 77 7.42 0.46 7.26
N LEU A 78 6.89 1.41 8.05
CA LEU A 78 5.82 1.14 9.03
C LEU A 78 4.52 0.72 8.35
N ILE A 79 4.22 1.20 7.14
CA ILE A 79 3.03 0.77 6.38
C ILE A 79 3.08 -0.74 6.13
N ASN A 80 4.20 -1.21 5.59
CA ASN A 80 4.40 -2.62 5.24
C ASN A 80 4.68 -3.53 6.45
N SER A 81 5.04 -2.94 7.59
CA SER A 81 5.17 -3.65 8.85
C SER A 81 3.94 -3.38 9.71
N VAL A 82 3.98 -2.42 10.62
CA VAL A 82 2.90 -2.07 11.56
C VAL A 82 1.50 -2.10 10.95
N GLY A 83 1.32 -1.59 9.72
CA GLY A 83 0.05 -1.62 8.97
C GLY A 83 -0.51 -2.99 8.62
N HIS A 84 0.21 -4.08 8.90
CA HIS A 84 -0.23 -5.47 8.78
C HIS A 84 -0.31 -6.23 10.12
N PHE A 85 0.08 -5.60 11.23
CA PHE A 85 0.15 -6.26 12.54
C PHE A 85 -0.66 -5.58 13.64
N TYR A 86 -0.58 -4.25 13.74
CA TYR A 86 -1.02 -3.51 14.92
C TYR A 86 -2.16 -2.55 14.59
N GLY A 87 -3.40 -3.04 14.74
CA GLY A 87 -4.60 -2.26 14.49
C GLY A 87 -5.86 -3.12 14.51
N THR A 88 -6.92 -2.62 13.86
CA THR A 88 -8.22 -3.31 13.76
C THR A 88 -8.52 -3.75 12.33
N ARG A 89 -9.46 -4.68 12.12
CA ARG A 89 -9.86 -5.17 10.78
C ARG A 89 -11.38 -5.10 10.60
N PRO A 90 -11.95 -3.89 10.39
CA PRO A 90 -13.40 -3.73 10.33
C PRO A 90 -14.01 -4.11 8.97
N TYR A 91 -13.23 -4.14 7.88
CA TYR A 91 -13.74 -4.39 6.51
C TYR A 91 -13.55 -5.83 6.05
N ASP A 92 -12.36 -6.40 6.24
CA ASP A 92 -12.12 -7.83 6.01
C ASP A 92 -11.15 -8.40 7.06
N LYS A 93 -11.62 -9.38 7.83
CA LYS A 93 -10.86 -10.06 8.89
C LYS A 93 -9.95 -11.17 8.38
N LYS A 94 -10.12 -11.61 7.12
CA LYS A 94 -9.37 -12.72 6.52
C LYS A 94 -8.02 -12.27 5.94
N ILE A 95 -7.85 -10.97 5.72
CA ILE A 95 -6.60 -10.38 5.23
C ILE A 95 -5.78 -9.81 6.39
N LEU A 96 -4.45 -9.76 6.23
CA LEU A 96 -3.54 -9.22 7.25
C LEU A 96 -3.60 -7.70 7.50
N PRO A 97 -3.78 -6.80 6.52
CA PRO A 97 -3.73 -5.35 6.74
C PRO A 97 -4.75 -4.87 7.76
N VAL A 98 -4.38 -3.83 8.52
CA VAL A 98 -5.14 -3.31 9.65
C VAL A 98 -5.37 -1.80 9.54
N GLU A 99 -6.41 -1.32 10.20
CA GLU A 99 -6.67 0.11 10.45
C GLU A 99 -5.86 0.58 11.65
N SER A 100 -5.06 1.63 11.45
CA SER A 100 -4.30 2.31 12.51
C SER A 100 -4.29 3.82 12.30
N TRP A 101 -5.00 4.54 13.18
CA TRP A 101 -5.08 6.00 13.13
C TRP A 101 -3.72 6.67 13.36
N LEU A 102 -2.89 6.10 14.26
CA LEU A 102 -1.54 6.62 14.53
C LEU A 102 -0.67 6.47 13.29
N LEU A 103 -0.76 5.33 12.61
CA LEU A 103 -0.04 5.11 11.36
C LEU A 103 -0.52 6.12 10.31
N SER A 104 -1.82 6.39 10.22
CA SER A 104 -2.38 7.37 9.28
C SER A 104 -1.83 8.77 9.51
N VAL A 105 -1.66 9.19 10.77
CA VAL A 105 -1.05 10.50 11.08
C VAL A 105 0.40 10.54 10.61
N LEU A 106 1.18 9.49 10.89
CA LEU A 106 2.59 9.41 10.52
C LEU A 106 2.81 9.34 9.02
N THR A 107 1.91 8.65 8.30
CA THR A 107 2.02 8.39 6.85
C THR A 107 1.10 9.29 6.02
N LEU A 108 0.57 10.35 6.64
CA LEU A 108 -0.26 11.36 6.00
C LEU A 108 -1.57 10.84 5.36
N GLY A 109 -2.06 9.66 5.75
CA GLY A 109 -3.33 9.09 5.27
C GLY A 109 -3.31 7.58 5.02
N GLU A 110 -2.13 6.98 4.90
CA GLU A 110 -1.97 5.58 4.45
C GLU A 110 -2.15 4.53 5.57
N GLY A 111 -2.64 4.92 6.74
CA GLY A 111 -2.81 4.03 7.90
C GLY A 111 -4.12 3.25 7.94
N PHE A 112 -5.07 3.58 7.06
CA PHE A 112 -6.36 2.90 6.93
C PHE A 112 -6.23 1.68 5.99
N HIS A 113 -5.31 0.78 6.36
CA HIS A 113 -4.77 -0.21 5.45
C HIS A 113 -5.74 -1.38 5.20
N ASN A 114 -6.62 -1.72 6.15
CA ASN A 114 -7.64 -2.75 5.94
C ASN A 114 -8.64 -2.30 4.88
N TYR A 115 -9.08 -1.04 4.91
CA TYR A 115 -9.92 -0.43 3.88
C TYR A 115 -9.20 -0.41 2.54
N HIS A 116 -7.97 0.11 2.51
CA HIS A 116 -7.19 0.25 1.28
C HIS A 116 -7.04 -1.09 0.54
N HIS A 117 -6.79 -2.20 1.25
CA HIS A 117 -6.69 -3.52 0.61
C HIS A 117 -8.04 -4.11 0.17
N VAL A 118 -9.16 -3.70 0.77
CA VAL A 118 -10.51 -4.11 0.34
C VAL A 118 -11.00 -3.27 -0.84
N TYR A 119 -10.64 -1.99 -0.89
CA TYR A 119 -11.03 -1.01 -1.91
C TYR A 119 -9.81 -0.31 -2.52
N PRO A 120 -8.88 -1.03 -3.20
CA PRO A 120 -7.62 -0.46 -3.68
C PRO A 120 -7.77 0.62 -4.76
N TRP A 121 -8.97 0.74 -5.35
CA TRP A 121 -9.31 1.75 -6.35
C TRP A 121 -9.89 3.05 -5.76
N ASP A 122 -10.14 3.12 -4.44
CA ASP A 122 -10.64 4.34 -3.81
C ASP A 122 -9.50 5.34 -3.60
N TYR A 123 -9.62 6.53 -4.20
CA TYR A 123 -8.56 7.55 -4.18
C TYR A 123 -8.19 8.01 -2.75
N LYS A 124 -9.12 7.87 -1.79
CA LYS A 124 -8.89 8.33 -0.41
C LYS A 124 -8.06 7.36 0.41
N THR A 125 -7.92 6.10 -0.02
CA THR A 125 -7.34 5.01 0.80
C THR A 125 -8.01 4.81 2.17
N ALA A 126 -9.20 5.38 2.39
CA ALA A 126 -9.95 5.33 3.63
C ALA A 126 -11.46 5.45 3.38
N GLU A 127 -12.27 4.95 4.31
CA GLU A 127 -13.70 5.25 4.32
C GLU A 127 -13.91 6.77 4.45
N ARG A 128 -15.00 7.28 3.87
CA ARG A 128 -15.33 8.72 3.90
C ARG A 128 -15.23 9.22 5.36
N THR A 129 -14.72 10.45 5.53
CA THR A 129 -14.69 11.20 6.81
C THR A 129 -13.71 10.73 7.89
N MET A 130 -12.64 9.99 7.55
CA MET A 130 -11.59 9.72 8.54
C MET A 130 -10.69 10.95 8.76
N PRO A 131 -10.49 11.41 10.01
CA PRO A 131 -9.55 12.48 10.32
C PRO A 131 -8.12 12.02 10.00
N PHE A 132 -7.23 12.97 9.68
CA PHE A 132 -5.79 12.72 9.43
C PHE A 132 -5.46 11.99 8.12
N ASN A 133 -6.26 12.19 7.08
CA ASN A 133 -5.93 11.78 5.71
C ASN A 133 -5.57 13.00 4.85
N ILE A 134 -4.33 13.45 5.00
CA ILE A 134 -3.82 14.67 4.35
C ILE A 134 -3.71 14.47 2.84
N SER A 135 -3.29 13.28 2.38
CA SER A 135 -3.23 12.94 0.95
C SER A 135 -4.59 13.10 0.27
N ALA A 136 -5.68 12.60 0.86
CA ALA A 136 -7.03 12.77 0.32
C ALA A 136 -7.46 14.25 0.28
N TYR A 137 -7.09 15.06 1.27
CA TYR A 137 -7.39 16.50 1.28
C TYR A 137 -6.64 17.26 0.17
N VAL A 138 -5.37 16.93 -0.06
CA VAL A 138 -4.58 17.51 -1.16
C VAL A 138 -5.22 17.15 -2.50
N ILE A 139 -5.57 15.89 -2.74
CA ILE A 139 -6.23 15.46 -3.98
C ILE A 139 -7.57 16.19 -4.17
N ARG A 140 -8.36 16.35 -3.09
CA ARG A 140 -9.63 17.11 -3.15
C ARG A 140 -9.44 18.60 -3.38
N PHE A 141 -8.35 19.18 -2.90
CA PHE A 141 -8.00 20.55 -3.23
C PHE A 141 -7.64 20.68 -4.72
N LEU A 142 -6.82 19.76 -5.24
CA LEU A 142 -6.46 19.71 -6.66
C LEU A 142 -7.68 19.50 -7.57
N GLU A 143 -8.65 18.69 -7.14
CA GLU A 143 -9.94 18.53 -7.83
C GLU A 143 -10.71 19.85 -7.91
N LYS A 144 -10.81 20.59 -6.81
CA LYS A 144 -11.52 21.89 -6.78
C LYS A 144 -10.94 22.93 -7.72
N ILE A 145 -9.64 22.91 -7.96
CA ILE A 145 -8.97 23.83 -8.89
C ILE A 145 -8.81 23.24 -10.31
N GLY A 146 -9.40 22.08 -10.58
CA GLY A 146 -9.44 21.46 -11.91
C GLY A 146 -8.16 20.71 -12.32
N LEU A 147 -7.22 20.47 -11.39
CA LEU A 147 -5.99 19.71 -11.65
C LEU A 147 -6.13 18.20 -11.44
N ALA A 148 -7.22 17.75 -10.79
CA ALA A 148 -7.57 16.35 -10.66
C ALA A 148 -9.06 16.15 -11.00
N TYR A 149 -9.40 14.99 -11.56
CA TYR A 149 -10.77 14.64 -11.95
C TYR A 149 -10.92 13.12 -11.95
N ASP A 150 -12.15 12.62 -12.16
CA ASP A 150 -12.50 11.19 -12.10
C ASP A 150 -12.08 10.50 -10.78
N LEU A 151 -12.24 11.20 -9.65
CA LEU A 151 -11.93 10.67 -8.32
C LEU A 151 -12.88 9.50 -8.00
N LYS A 152 -12.33 8.28 -7.96
CA LYS A 152 -13.08 7.06 -7.64
C LYS A 152 -13.19 6.86 -6.14
N SER A 153 -14.40 6.63 -5.63
CA SER A 153 -14.61 6.29 -4.22
C SER A 153 -15.68 5.23 -4.03
N ALA A 154 -15.49 4.34 -3.05
CA ALA A 154 -16.48 3.34 -2.68
C ALA A 154 -17.73 4.01 -2.08
N SER A 155 -18.91 3.56 -2.52
CA SER A 155 -20.18 4.07 -2.00
C SER A 155 -20.43 3.53 -0.59
N SER A 156 -21.09 4.31 0.27
CA SER A 156 -21.49 3.85 1.62
C SER A 156 -22.31 2.55 1.58
N GLU A 157 -23.13 2.37 0.55
CA GLU A 157 -23.88 1.12 0.35
C GLU A 157 -22.96 -0.08 0.06
N SER A 158 -21.89 0.12 -0.71
CA SER A 158 -20.93 -0.94 -1.00
C SER A 158 -20.16 -1.37 0.26
N VAL A 159 -19.78 -0.42 1.11
CA VAL A 159 -19.14 -0.66 2.41
C VAL A 159 -20.08 -1.37 3.38
N LEU A 160 -21.32 -0.88 3.54
CA LEU A 160 -22.32 -1.51 4.41
C LEU A 160 -22.69 -2.94 3.97
N LYS A 161 -22.81 -3.19 2.66
CA LYS A 161 -23.04 -4.53 2.11
C LYS A 161 -21.88 -5.48 2.40
N ASN A 162 -20.64 -4.98 2.45
CA ASN A 162 -19.49 -5.80 2.82
C ASN A 162 -19.51 -6.16 4.31
N ASN A 163 -19.85 -5.19 5.18
CA ASN A 163 -19.88 -5.38 6.64
C ASN A 163 -21.05 -6.30 7.09
N ASN A 164 -22.24 -6.16 6.49
CA ASN A 164 -23.43 -6.95 6.80
C ASN A 164 -23.37 -8.40 6.30
N ASN A 165 -22.38 -8.72 5.47
CA ASN A 165 -22.18 -10.03 4.87
C ASN A 165 -21.55 -11.05 5.84
N SER A 166 -21.41 -10.67 7.11
CA SER A 166 -20.95 -11.56 8.18
C SER A 166 -21.89 -12.73 8.49
N ASN A 167 -23.10 -12.81 7.92
CA ASN A 167 -23.95 -14.00 8.00
C ASN A 167 -24.90 -14.18 6.78
N LYS A 168 -24.74 -15.33 6.09
CA LYS A 168 -25.73 -16.10 5.31
C LYS A 168 -26.10 -15.74 3.85
N HIS A 169 -25.70 -14.61 3.24
CA HIS A 169 -26.05 -14.32 1.82
C HIS A 169 -24.85 -14.23 0.85
N LEU A 170 -23.64 -14.57 1.31
CA LEU A 170 -22.38 -14.41 0.56
C LEU A 170 -22.17 -15.46 -0.55
N MET A 171 -22.89 -16.58 -0.54
CA MET A 171 -22.76 -17.61 -1.60
C MET A 171 -23.39 -17.20 -2.93
N LEU A 172 -24.32 -16.23 -2.98
CA LEU A 172 -25.08 -15.90 -4.19
C LEU A 172 -24.59 -14.64 -4.93
N LYS A 173 -23.69 -13.83 -4.37
CA LYS A 173 -23.20 -12.58 -4.98
C LYS A 173 -21.75 -12.60 -5.46
N VAL A 174 -20.95 -13.58 -5.07
CA VAL A 174 -19.59 -13.77 -5.63
C VAL A 174 -19.66 -14.22 -7.09
N SER A 175 -20.71 -14.98 -7.46
CA SER A 175 -20.96 -15.40 -8.84
C SER A 175 -21.31 -14.28 -9.83
N LYS A 176 -21.63 -13.07 -9.35
CA LYS A 176 -22.07 -11.94 -10.21
C LYS A 176 -21.10 -10.76 -10.27
N ARG A 177 -19.97 -10.77 -9.53
CA ARG A 177 -18.99 -9.66 -9.54
C ARG A 177 -17.79 -9.88 -10.46
N ILE A 178 -17.66 -11.06 -11.06
CA ILE A 178 -16.64 -11.35 -12.05
C ILE A 178 -17.31 -12.17 -13.15
N SER A 179 -17.68 -11.55 -14.27
CA SER A 179 -17.70 -12.31 -15.52
C SER A 179 -16.25 -12.50 -15.91
N GLN A 180 -15.63 -13.62 -15.51
CA GLN A 180 -14.35 -14.03 -16.07
C GLN A 180 -14.57 -14.27 -17.56
N SER A 181 -14.24 -13.27 -18.37
CA SER A 181 -14.17 -13.34 -19.83
C SER A 181 -12.70 -13.29 -20.20
N GLY A 182 -11.97 -14.32 -19.79
CA GLY A 182 -10.64 -14.66 -20.29
C GLY A 182 -10.72 -16.04 -20.94
N ASP A 183 -9.91 -16.28 -21.95
CA ASP A 183 -9.82 -17.51 -22.76
C ASP A 183 -9.41 -18.79 -22.00
N GLY A 184 -9.39 -18.76 -20.66
CA GLY A 184 -8.97 -19.87 -19.82
C GLY A 184 -7.46 -20.10 -19.78
N THR A 185 -6.63 -19.19 -20.31
CA THR A 185 -5.16 -19.36 -20.35
C THR A 185 -4.42 -18.82 -19.12
N HIS A 186 -5.12 -18.23 -18.15
CA HIS A 186 -4.52 -17.83 -16.88
C HIS A 186 -4.23 -19.06 -16.01
N TYR A 187 -2.98 -19.23 -15.57
CA TYR A 187 -2.66 -20.19 -14.51
C TYR A 187 -3.47 -19.87 -13.25
N SER A 188 -4.29 -20.82 -12.80
CA SER A 188 -4.96 -20.76 -11.50
C SER A 188 -3.90 -20.68 -10.39
N LEU A 189 -3.79 -19.52 -9.76
CA LEU A 189 -3.05 -19.34 -8.51
C LEU A 189 -3.97 -19.57 -7.30
N ASP A 190 -4.98 -20.41 -7.47
CA ASP A 190 -5.81 -20.97 -6.41
C ASP A 190 -5.19 -22.27 -5.92
N ASN A 191 -4.02 -22.16 -5.31
CA ASN A 191 -3.65 -23.17 -4.32
C ASN A 191 -3.28 -22.43 -3.03
N ASP A 192 -3.90 -22.86 -1.94
CA ASP A 192 -3.91 -22.16 -0.66
C ASP A 192 -2.48 -21.91 -0.10
N GLU A 193 -1.49 -22.68 -0.56
CA GLU A 193 -0.05 -22.50 -0.30
C GLU A 193 0.51 -21.13 -0.72
N ALA A 194 0.10 -20.57 -1.85
CA ALA A 194 0.61 -19.29 -2.33
C ALA A 194 0.06 -18.11 -1.53
N ARG A 195 -1.13 -18.28 -0.95
CA ARG A 195 -1.77 -17.30 -0.05
C ARG A 195 -1.11 -17.32 1.35
N GLU A 196 -0.48 -18.43 1.74
CA GLU A 196 0.19 -18.62 3.04
C GLU A 196 1.61 -18.02 3.12
N SER A 197 2.27 -17.72 2.00
CA SER A 197 3.69 -17.33 1.97
C SER A 197 4.01 -15.89 2.43
N VAL A 198 3.04 -15.16 3.00
CA VAL A 198 3.16 -13.75 3.38
C VAL A 198 2.83 -13.47 4.86
N ALA A 199 2.89 -14.49 5.73
CA ALA A 199 2.53 -14.37 7.14
C ALA A 199 3.62 -13.78 8.05
N ALA A 200 3.16 -13.05 9.07
CA ALA A 200 3.94 -12.16 9.90
C ALA A 200 3.67 -12.46 11.40
N LYS A 201 4.69 -12.45 12.26
CA LYS A 201 4.68 -12.90 13.68
C LYS A 201 3.54 -12.37 14.59
N LYS A 202 3.03 -13.28 15.43
CA LYS A 202 2.08 -13.08 16.56
C LYS A 202 2.53 -11.99 17.54
N ILE A 203 2.00 -10.78 17.40
CA ILE A 203 1.88 -9.85 18.53
C ILE A 203 0.43 -9.36 18.53
N LEU A 204 -0.28 -9.66 19.62
CA LEU A 204 -1.68 -9.25 19.80
C LEU A 204 -1.76 -7.74 20.00
N HIS A 205 -2.73 -7.09 19.37
CA HIS A 205 -2.96 -5.66 19.56
C HIS A 205 -3.64 -5.41 20.91
N LEU A 206 -3.10 -4.50 21.72
CA LEU A 206 -3.62 -4.18 23.07
C LEU A 206 -5.09 -3.74 23.07
N LEU A 207 -5.54 -3.02 22.04
CA LEU A 207 -6.93 -2.57 21.92
C LEU A 207 -7.84 -3.60 21.22
N ASN A 208 -7.30 -4.73 20.75
CA ASN A 208 -8.12 -5.81 20.19
C ASN A 208 -7.42 -7.19 20.28
N PRO A 209 -7.49 -7.86 21.45
CA PRO A 209 -6.76 -9.11 21.70
C PRO A 209 -7.39 -10.35 21.06
N THR A 210 -8.51 -10.22 20.33
CA THR A 210 -9.31 -11.36 19.85
C THR A 210 -8.88 -11.92 18.49
N TYR A 211 -8.02 -11.22 17.75
CA TYR A 211 -7.61 -11.62 16.41
C TYR A 211 -6.28 -12.37 16.42
N SER A 212 -6.35 -13.69 16.60
CA SER A 212 -5.20 -14.58 16.43
C SER A 212 -5.35 -15.41 15.16
N MET A 213 -4.34 -15.38 14.28
CA MET A 213 -4.15 -16.45 13.30
C MET A 213 -3.08 -17.40 13.84
N SER A 214 -3.39 -18.70 13.85
CA SER A 214 -2.44 -19.78 14.13
C SER A 214 -2.02 -20.38 12.79
N TYR A 215 -0.70 -20.44 12.52
CA TYR A 215 -0.14 -20.97 11.29
C TYR A 215 0.69 -22.23 11.56
N LYS A 216 0.54 -23.24 10.71
CA LYS A 216 1.43 -24.42 10.64
C LYS A 216 2.03 -24.45 9.22
N PRO A 217 3.36 -24.54 9.08
CA PRO A 217 4.00 -24.49 7.76
C PRO A 217 3.65 -25.71 6.91
N PRO A 218 3.38 -25.55 5.60
CA PRO A 218 3.30 -26.68 4.69
C PRO A 218 4.69 -27.28 4.42
N ILE A 219 4.72 -28.58 4.16
CA ILE A 219 5.95 -29.34 3.89
C ILE A 219 6.34 -29.09 2.43
N THR A 220 7.39 -28.30 2.21
CA THR A 220 7.89 -28.01 0.86
C THR A 220 8.56 -29.25 0.25
N VAL A 221 8.08 -29.68 -0.92
CA VAL A 221 8.78 -30.67 -1.77
C VAL A 221 9.22 -29.95 -3.05
N PHE A 222 10.53 -29.81 -3.23
CA PHE A 222 11.10 -29.27 -4.46
C PHE A 222 10.89 -30.28 -5.60
N LYS A 223 10.21 -29.88 -6.68
CA LYS A 223 10.35 -30.61 -7.95
C LYS A 223 11.75 -30.31 -8.47
N GLY A 224 12.54 -31.36 -8.61
CA GLY A 224 13.96 -31.33 -8.97
C GLY A 224 14.27 -30.55 -10.24
N GLU A 225 15.54 -30.17 -10.32
CA GLU A 225 16.25 -29.53 -11.44
C GLU A 225 16.06 -30.25 -12.79
#